data_AF-L0ESN1-F1
#
_entry.id   AF-L0ESN1-F1
#
_cell.length_a   1.000
_cell.length_b   1.000
_cell.length_c   1.000
_cell.angle_alpha   90.00
_cell.angle_beta   90.00
_cell.angle_gamma   90.00
#
_symmetry.space_group_name_H-M   'P 1'
#
loop_
_entity.id
_entity.type
_entity.pdbx_description
1 polymer ?
#
loop_
_entity_poly.entity_id
_entity_poly.type
_entity_poly.pdbx_seq_one_letter_code
_entity_poly.pdbx_strand_id
1 'polypeptide(L)' 'MSSGFRLKRAELREEEKIAMARDLLAHPLFNSFFEDLETSAVDRCLHAAWLDHEGRAQAAAEARGIRSFHAYLEKLAKKA' A
#
# COMPACT_ATOMS: atom_id res chain seq x y z
N MET A 1 -17.81 -27.90 13.03
CA MET A 1 -17.02 -28.05 11.80
C MET A 1 -16.81 -26.66 11.21
N SER A 2 -15.65 -26.04 11.43
CA SER A 2 -15.35 -24.70 10.90
C SER A 2 -14.72 -24.86 9.52
N SER A 3 -15.48 -24.58 8.46
CA SER A 3 -14.99 -24.58 7.09
C SER A 3 -14.05 -23.39 6.90
N GLY A 4 -12.75 -23.63 6.97
CA GLY A 4 -11.72 -22.64 6.67
C GLY A 4 -11.86 -22.15 5.24
N PHE A 5 -12.24 -20.89 5.06
CA PHE A 5 -12.22 -20.20 3.78
C PHE A 5 -10.76 -19.95 3.37
N ARG A 6 -10.09 -20.96 2.80
CA ARG A 6 -8.82 -20.71 2.10
C ARG A 6 -9.16 -19.95 0.82
N LEU A 7 -8.94 -18.64 0.83
CA LEU A 7 -8.81 -17.86 -0.40
C LEU A 7 -7.73 -18.55 -1.25
N LYS A 8 -8.13 -19.30 -2.27
CA LYS A 8 -7.22 -19.74 -3.33
C LYS A 8 -6.69 -18.46 -3.95
N ARG A 9 -5.39 -18.22 -3.83
CA ARG A 9 -4.72 -17.08 -4.46
C ARG A 9 -4.98 -17.21 -5.96
N ALA A 10 -5.80 -16.34 -6.52
CA ALA A 10 -6.00 -16.31 -7.96
C ALA A 10 -4.65 -15.97 -8.61
N GLU A 11 -4.13 -16.88 -9.42
CA GLU A 11 -2.95 -16.61 -10.23
C GLU A 11 -3.40 -15.75 -11.42
N LEU A 12 -3.33 -14.42 -11.23
CA LEU A 12 -3.54 -13.47 -12.31
C LEU A 12 -2.39 -13.58 -13.32
N ARG A 13 -2.72 -13.56 -14.62
CA ARG A 13 -1.74 -13.37 -15.69
C ARG A 13 -1.10 -11.99 -15.55
N GLU A 14 0.12 -11.83 -16.04
CA GLU A 14 0.82 -10.54 -15.94
C GLU A 14 0.03 -9.41 -16.60
N GLU A 15 -0.59 -9.66 -17.74
CA GLU A 15 -1.47 -8.70 -18.44
C GLU A 15 -2.64 -8.24 -17.56
N GLU A 16 -3.26 -9.17 -16.82
CA GLU A 16 -4.37 -8.86 -15.92
C GLU A 16 -3.90 -8.03 -14.72
N LYS A 17 -2.70 -8.33 -14.18
CA LYS A 17 -2.11 -7.52 -13.11
C LYS A 17 -1.80 -6.10 -13.58
N ILE A 18 -1.31 -5.94 -14.81
CA ILE A 18 -1.03 -4.62 -15.40
C ILE A 18 -2.33 -3.84 -15.60
N ALA A 19 -3.37 -4.47 -16.15
CA ALA A 19 -4.68 -3.87 -16.32
C ALA A 19 -5.27 -3.41 -14.97
N MET A 20 -5.28 -4.30 -13.96
CA MET A 20 -5.77 -3.97 -12.63
C MET A 20 -4.96 -2.87 -11.94
N ALA A 21 -3.64 -2.82 -12.14
CA ALA A 21 -2.81 -1.74 -11.61
C ALA A 21 -3.17 -0.39 -12.23
N ARG A 22 -3.48 -0.35 -13.54
CA ARG A 22 -3.99 0.85 -14.21
C ARG A 22 -5.35 1.26 -13.66
N ASP A 23 -6.26 0.30 -13.47
CA ASP A 23 -7.59 0.56 -12.94
C ASP A 23 -7.54 1.11 -11.52
N LEU A 24 -6.69 0.55 -10.66
CA LEU A 24 -6.48 1.05 -9.29
C LEU A 24 -5.96 2.49 -9.29
N LEU A 25 -4.92 2.78 -10.08
CA LEU A 25 -4.33 4.12 -10.15
C LEU A 25 -5.26 5.16 -10.79
N ALA A 26 -6.17 4.72 -11.67
CA ALA A 26 -7.20 5.57 -12.26
C ALA A 26 -8.37 5.85 -11.30
N HIS A 27 -8.53 5.07 -10.23
CA HIS A 27 -9.66 5.20 -9.31
C HIS A 27 -9.43 6.35 -8.30
N PRO A 28 -10.22 7.44 -8.33
CA PRO A 28 -9.95 8.61 -7.49
C PRO A 28 -9.95 8.32 -5.99
N LEU A 29 -10.85 7.46 -5.53
CA LEU A 29 -10.92 7.06 -4.12
C LEU A 29 -9.68 6.26 -3.68
N PHE A 30 -9.07 5.48 -4.59
CA PHE A 30 -7.87 4.73 -4.26
C PHE A 30 -6.70 5.68 -3.99
N ASN A 31 -6.54 6.70 -4.84
CA ASN A 31 -5.50 7.71 -4.68
C ASN A 31 -5.70 8.52 -3.39
N SER A 32 -6.94 8.96 -3.10
CA SER A 32 -7.26 9.65 -1.84
C SER A 32 -6.93 8.80 -0.61
N PHE A 33 -7.35 7.53 -0.58
CA PHE A 33 -7.03 6.65 0.54
C PHE A 33 -5.54 6.38 0.68
N PHE A 34 -4.82 6.29 -0.43
CA PHE A 34 -3.39 6.10 -0.42
C PHE A 34 -2.66 7.32 0.18
N GLU A 35 -3.05 8.52 -0.23
CA GLU A 35 -2.53 9.79 0.34
C GLU A 35 -2.86 9.91 1.83
N ASP A 36 -4.08 9.56 2.25
CA ASP A 36 -4.50 9.59 3.66
C ASP A 36 -3.68 8.61 4.51
N LEU A 37 -3.43 7.39 3.99
CA LEU A 37 -2.61 6.38 4.67
C LEU A 37 -1.17 6.85 4.83
N GLU A 38 -0.58 7.42 3.78
CA GLU A 38 0.78 7.95 3.84
C GLU A 38 0.87 9.09 4.85
N THR A 39 -0.07 10.05 4.79
CA THR A 39 -0.13 11.20 5.70
C THR A 39 -0.25 10.72 7.15
N SER A 40 -1.14 9.76 7.43
CA SER A 40 -1.31 9.17 8.76
C SER A 40 -0.03 8.51 9.30
N ALA A 41 0.72 7.80 8.44
CA ALA A 41 2.00 7.20 8.84
C ALA A 41 3.08 8.24 9.13
N VAL A 42 3.14 9.31 8.32
CA VAL A 42 4.05 10.44 8.54
C VAL A 42 3.69 11.19 9.82
N ASP A 43 2.41 11.47 10.05
CA ASP A 43 1.93 12.16 11.25
C ASP A 43 2.27 11.37 12.52
N ARG A 44 2.10 10.05 12.51
CA ARG A 44 2.53 9.19 13.63
C ARG A 44 4.03 9.25 13.88
N CYS A 45 4.84 9.39 12.83
CA CYS A 45 6.28 9.57 12.97
C CYS A 45 6.62 10.95 13.59
N LEU A 46 5.94 12.01 13.15
CA LEU A 46 6.17 13.38 13.63
C LEU A 46 5.67 13.61 15.06
N HIS A 47 4.55 12.99 15.43
CA HIS A 47 3.88 13.16 16.72
C HIS A 47 4.22 12.08 17.75
N ALA A 48 5.11 11.14 17.44
CA ALA A 48 5.59 10.19 18.43
C ALA A 48 6.31 10.91 19.58
N ALA A 49 6.21 10.35 20.78
CA ALA A 49 6.84 10.94 21.96
C ALA A 49 8.35 11.10 21.77
N TRP A 50 8.94 12.11 22.41
CA TRP A 50 10.36 12.47 22.22
C TRP A 50 11.34 11.31 22.44
N LEU A 51 11.03 10.40 23.36
CA LEU A 51 11.84 9.22 23.68
C LEU A 51 11.35 7.94 23.00
N ASP A 52 10.23 7.99 22.30
CA ASP A 52 9.71 6.86 21.55
C ASP A 52 10.42 6.77 20.19
N HIS A 53 11.60 6.16 20.21
CA HIS A 53 12.39 5.94 19.00
C HIS A 53 11.86 4.74 18.20
N GLU A 54 11.31 3.73 18.87
CA GLU A 54 10.80 2.52 18.23
C GLU A 54 9.50 2.80 17.47
N GLY A 55 8.54 3.51 18.08
CA GLY A 55 7.31 3.94 17.42
C GLY A 55 7.57 4.84 16.22
N ARG A 56 8.55 5.74 16.31
CA ARG A 56 9.03 6.54 15.16
C ARG A 56 9.59 5.66 14.04
N ALA A 57 10.46 4.71 14.39
CA ALA A 57 11.06 3.81 13.41
C ALA A 57 10.01 2.95 12.70
N GLN A 58 9.02 2.46 13.44
CA GLN A 58 7.89 1.70 12.90
C GLN A 58 7.02 2.56 11.97
N ALA A 59 6.59 3.74 12.42
CA ALA A 59 5.79 4.65 11.59
C ALA A 59 6.52 5.06 10.30
N ALA A 60 7.82 5.33 10.39
CA ALA A 60 8.65 5.60 9.22
C ALA A 60 8.77 4.39 8.29
N ALA A 61 8.83 3.16 8.81
CA ALA A 61 8.84 1.94 8.01
C ALA A 61 7.50 1.73 7.29
N GLU A 62 6.38 2.02 7.95
CA GLU A 62 5.05 1.96 7.36
C GLU A 62 4.91 2.97 6.21
N ALA A 63 5.33 4.23 6.40
CA ALA A 63 5.34 5.25 5.35
C ALA A 63 6.19 4.82 4.13
N ARG A 64 7.36 4.21 4.36
CA ARG A 64 8.19 3.64 3.28
C ARG A 64 7.50 2.47 2.57
N GLY A 65 6.82 1.62 3.32
CA GLY A 65 6.07 0.48 2.78
C GLY A 65 4.95 0.95 1.85
N ILE A 66 4.18 1.94 2.30
CA ILE A 66 3.11 2.60 1.53
C ILE A 66 3.71 3.13 0.22
N ARG A 67 4.70 4.03 0.28
CA ARG A 67 5.35 4.60 -0.91
C ARG A 67 5.89 3.56 -1.89
N SER A 68 6.51 2.51 -1.36
CA SER A 68 7.06 1.41 -2.17
C SER A 68 5.97 0.64 -2.90
N PHE A 69 4.82 0.44 -2.27
CA PHE A 69 3.67 -0.21 -2.89
C PHE A 69 3.09 0.61 -4.04
N HIS A 70 2.92 1.92 -3.87
CA HIS A 70 2.45 2.77 -4.97
C HIS A 70 3.44 2.86 -6.11
N ALA A 71 4.73 3.00 -5.81
CA ALA A 71 5.79 2.94 -6.83
C ALA A 71 5.78 1.60 -7.60
N TYR A 72 5.48 0.49 -6.91
CA TYR A 72 5.31 -0.81 -7.55
C TYR A 72 4.10 -0.83 -8.51
N LEU A 73 2.94 -0.31 -8.09
CA LEU A 73 1.75 -0.22 -8.94
C LEU A 73 2.00 0.63 -10.18
N GLU A 74 2.63 1.80 -10.02
CA GLU A 74 2.99 2.65 -11.15
C GLU A 74 3.94 1.94 -12.12
N LYS A 75 4.95 1.25 -11.59
CA LYS A 75 5.93 0.53 -12.39
C LYS A 75 5.27 -0.63 -13.14
N LEU A 76 4.29 -1.28 -12.54
CA LEU A 76 3.50 -2.34 -13.16
C LEU A 76 2.59 -1.78 -14.27
N ALA A 77 1.87 -0.68 -14.00
CA ALA A 77 0.99 -0.03 -14.97
C ALA A 77 1.72 0.49 -16.22
N LYS A 78 3.00 0.87 -16.07
CA LYS A 78 3.89 1.34 -17.14
C LYS A 78 4.47 0.21 -18.01
N LYS A 79 4.31 -1.07 -17.63
CA LYS A 79 4.76 -2.18 -18.49
C LYS A 79 3.87 -2.27 -19.73
N ALA A 80 4.52 -2.42 -20.90
CA ALA A 80 3.89 -2.58 -22.20
C ALA A 80 3.31 -3.99 -22.36
#